data_AF-A0A2G2DEK1-F1
#
_entry.id   AF-A0A2G2DEK1-F1
#
_cell.length_a   1.000
_cell.length_b   1.000
_cell.length_c   1.000
_cell.angle_alpha   90.00
_cell.angle_beta   90.00
_cell.angle_gamma   90.00
#
_symmetry.space_group_name_H-M   'P 1'
#
loop_
_entity.id
_entity.type
_entity.pdbx_description
1 polymer ?
#
loop_
_entity_poly.entity_id
_entity_poly.type
_entity_poly.pdbx_seq_one_letter_code
_entity_poly.pdbx_strand_id
1 'polypeptide(L)'
;MSTKAAKASVNFKKNRLTITFAETISKRSLDSLYTEIRFCVADLKPGFDVITDLSMCTLAALSGLGTFRKITNHLIANKVGRVVRVIDETKIIKKQLLNVAARSQCYRADIFNSIEAAEEYLALSADSSGLYFQLHEQSIDYVFNEMRGTGVVEFLSITECIVQVVSLPLKQGAKIELSIKFDKQEGLLEQMEVAAEVVRVEGNSFTAQYRDVDEVLKGQIWDRLVHQSQCELT
;
A
#
# COMPACT_ATOMS: atom_id res chain seq x y z
N MET A 1 -30.55 -8.78 17.44
CA MET A 1 -29.75 -9.00 16.22
C MET A 1 -28.33 -9.34 16.66
N SER A 2 -27.73 -10.41 16.13
CA SER A 2 -26.39 -10.84 16.53
C SER A 2 -25.35 -9.84 16.01
N THR A 3 -24.76 -9.05 16.90
CA THR A 3 -23.64 -8.17 16.58
C THR A 3 -22.46 -9.05 16.14
N LYS A 4 -22.07 -8.97 14.86
CA LYS A 4 -20.89 -9.70 14.36
C LYS A 4 -19.66 -9.17 15.10
N ALA A 5 -18.94 -10.07 15.77
CA ALA A 5 -17.67 -9.74 16.41
C ALA A 5 -16.58 -9.48 15.36
N ALA A 6 -15.59 -8.68 15.74
CA ALA A 6 -14.40 -8.51 14.92
C ALA A 6 -13.60 -9.82 14.92
N LYS A 7 -13.03 -10.20 13.77
CA LYS A 7 -12.29 -11.45 13.61
C LYS A 7 -11.28 -11.38 12.46
N ALA A 8 -10.32 -12.28 12.47
CA ALA A 8 -9.40 -12.50 11.35
C ALA A 8 -9.52 -13.96 10.86
N SER A 9 -9.39 -14.17 9.56
CA SER A 9 -9.44 -15.52 8.99
C SER A 9 -8.51 -15.64 7.80
N VAL A 10 -7.95 -16.84 7.62
CA VAL A 10 -6.99 -17.12 6.56
C VAL A 10 -7.61 -18.01 5.48
N ASN A 11 -7.32 -17.68 4.23
CA ASN A 11 -7.50 -18.58 3.10
C ASN A 11 -6.12 -19.00 2.56
N PHE A 12 -5.65 -20.15 3.01
CA PHE A 12 -4.32 -20.67 2.64
C PHE A 12 -4.16 -20.92 1.13
N LYS A 13 -5.25 -21.34 0.46
CA LYS A 13 -5.21 -21.60 -0.99
C LYS A 13 -4.96 -20.33 -1.80
N LYS A 14 -5.48 -19.20 -1.32
CA LYS A 14 -5.32 -17.88 -1.94
C LYS A 14 -4.17 -17.07 -1.33
N ASN A 15 -3.44 -17.61 -0.35
CA ASN A 15 -2.47 -16.86 0.46
C ASN A 15 -3.04 -15.52 0.93
N ARG A 16 -4.20 -15.54 1.59
CA ARG A 16 -5.00 -14.34 1.87
C ARG A 16 -5.46 -14.26 3.31
N LEU A 17 -5.37 -13.07 3.88
CA LEU A 17 -5.94 -12.69 5.17
C LEU A 17 -7.22 -11.88 4.95
N THR A 18 -8.28 -12.24 5.66
CA THR A 18 -9.50 -11.42 5.75
C THR A 18 -9.66 -10.94 7.18
N ILE A 19 -9.74 -9.63 7.38
CA ILE A 19 -9.96 -8.96 8.66
C ILE A 19 -11.35 -8.35 8.62
N THR A 20 -12.28 -8.85 9.42
CA THR A 20 -13.64 -8.32 9.51
C THR A 20 -13.79 -7.49 10.77
N PHE A 21 -14.19 -6.23 10.63
CA PHE A 21 -14.47 -5.34 11.74
C PHE A 21 -15.94 -5.43 12.16
N ALA A 22 -16.18 -5.38 13.47
CA ALA A 22 -17.52 -5.23 14.03
C ALA A 22 -18.10 -3.84 13.73
N GLU A 23 -19.43 -3.69 13.88
CA GLU A 23 -20.12 -2.42 13.70
C GLU A 23 -19.59 -1.30 14.61
N THR A 24 -19.34 -1.64 15.87
CA THR A 24 -18.65 -0.78 16.84
C THR A 24 -17.46 -1.53 17.41
N ILE A 25 -16.30 -0.88 17.46
CA ILE A 25 -15.07 -1.50 17.95
C ILE A 25 -14.55 -0.80 19.20
N SER A 26 -14.49 -1.56 20.30
CA SER A 26 -13.82 -1.12 21.52
C SER A 26 -12.31 -1.36 21.42
N LYS A 27 -11.52 -0.65 22.23
CA LYS A 27 -10.07 -0.87 22.31
C LYS A 27 -9.72 -2.34 22.62
N ARG A 28 -10.42 -2.96 23.58
CA ARG A 28 -10.23 -4.37 23.95
C ARG A 28 -10.51 -5.31 22.77
N SER A 29 -11.58 -5.06 22.01
CA SER A 29 -11.92 -5.85 20.82
C SER A 29 -10.83 -5.71 19.75
N LEU A 30 -10.33 -4.50 19.53
CA LEU A 30 -9.27 -4.23 18.56
C LEU A 30 -7.92 -4.85 18.97
N ASP A 31 -7.56 -4.84 20.25
CA ASP A 31 -6.34 -5.47 20.75
C ASP A 31 -6.43 -7.02 20.66
N SER A 32 -7.61 -7.58 20.88
CA SER A 32 -7.88 -9.00 20.64
C SER A 32 -7.76 -9.35 19.16
N LEU A 33 -8.35 -8.53 18.28
CA LEU A 33 -8.24 -8.68 16.83
C LEU A 33 -6.79 -8.61 16.36
N TYR A 34 -5.99 -7.69 16.89
CA TYR A 34 -4.57 -7.62 16.57
C TYR A 34 -3.82 -8.89 16.93
N THR A 35 -4.14 -9.51 18.06
CA THR A 35 -3.55 -10.79 18.48
C THR A 35 -3.91 -11.90 17.50
N GLU A 36 -5.17 -11.98 17.08
CA GLU A 36 -5.65 -12.95 16.08
C GLU A 36 -4.96 -12.76 14.73
N ILE A 37 -4.83 -11.51 14.26
CA ILE A 37 -4.10 -11.16 13.04
C ILE A 37 -2.67 -11.68 13.10
N ARG A 38 -1.96 -11.50 14.22
CA ARG A 38 -0.58 -11.97 14.36
C ARG A 38 -0.45 -13.49 14.20
N PHE A 39 -1.41 -14.24 14.76
CA PHE A 39 -1.44 -15.70 14.58
C PHE A 39 -1.73 -16.07 13.13
N CYS A 40 -2.74 -15.46 12.51
CA CYS A 40 -3.08 -15.70 11.12
C CYS A 40 -1.93 -15.39 10.14
N VAL A 41 -1.20 -14.30 10.37
CA VAL A 41 -0.09 -13.86 9.51
C VAL A 41 1.12 -14.81 9.62
N ALA A 42 1.36 -15.40 10.79
CA ALA A 42 2.48 -16.32 10.98
C ALA A 42 2.40 -17.56 10.07
N ASP A 43 1.19 -17.95 9.67
CA ASP A 43 0.95 -19.11 8.80
C ASP A 43 0.87 -18.75 7.30
N LEU A 44 0.99 -17.47 6.94
CA LEU A 44 0.90 -16.97 5.57
C LEU A 44 2.30 -16.80 4.95
N LYS A 45 2.39 -17.01 3.63
CA LYS A 45 3.63 -16.77 2.89
C LYS A 45 3.78 -15.26 2.60
N PRO A 46 5.00 -14.71 2.58
CA PRO A 46 5.26 -13.36 2.07
C PRO A 46 4.55 -13.09 0.74
N GLY A 47 4.08 -11.86 0.56
CA GLY A 47 3.24 -11.47 -0.57
C GLY A 47 1.77 -11.82 -0.40
N PHE A 48 1.32 -12.15 0.81
CA PHE A 48 -0.10 -12.45 1.08
C PHE A 48 -0.99 -11.21 0.92
N ASP A 49 -2.17 -11.39 0.35
CA ASP A 49 -3.14 -10.29 0.22
C ASP A 49 -3.95 -10.12 1.50
N VAL A 50 -4.45 -8.90 1.73
CA VAL A 50 -5.33 -8.58 2.85
C VAL A 50 -6.62 -7.95 2.35
N ILE A 51 -7.76 -8.52 2.77
CA ILE A 51 -9.07 -7.88 2.69
C ILE A 51 -9.41 -7.35 4.08
N THR A 52 -9.57 -6.04 4.20
CA THR A 52 -10.08 -5.38 5.40
C THR A 52 -11.55 -5.03 5.20
N ASP A 53 -12.45 -5.82 5.77
CA ASP A 53 -13.89 -5.59 5.71
C ASP A 53 -14.36 -4.66 6.83
N LEU A 54 -14.74 -3.46 6.43
CA LEU A 54 -15.28 -2.38 7.24
C LEU A 54 -16.73 -2.07 6.85
N SER A 55 -17.37 -2.88 6.01
CA SER A 55 -18.72 -2.64 5.49
C SER A 55 -19.74 -2.41 6.61
N MET A 56 -19.57 -3.10 7.73
CA MET A 56 -20.43 -2.96 8.90
C MET A 56 -19.97 -1.86 9.89
N CYS A 57 -18.71 -1.43 9.83
CA CYS A 57 -18.10 -0.53 10.81
C CYS A 57 -18.64 0.90 10.69
N THR A 58 -19.22 1.44 11.76
CA THR A 58 -19.83 2.77 11.77
C THR A 58 -18.91 3.81 12.41
N LEU A 59 -18.14 3.41 13.43
CA LEU A 59 -17.24 4.30 14.16
C LEU A 59 -16.01 3.52 14.66
N ALA A 60 -14.82 3.98 14.29
CA ALA A 60 -13.61 3.63 15.01
C ALA A 60 -13.41 4.66 16.14
N ALA A 61 -13.35 4.20 17.39
CA ALA A 61 -12.94 5.08 18.47
C ALA A 61 -11.52 5.62 18.17
N LEU A 62 -11.26 6.91 18.40
CA LEU A 62 -9.92 7.51 18.23
C LEU A 62 -8.84 6.74 19.00
N SER A 63 -9.22 6.10 20.11
CA SER A 63 -8.35 5.20 20.88
C SER A 63 -7.85 3.98 20.11
N GLY A 64 -8.47 3.63 18.98
CA GLY A 64 -8.10 2.51 18.13
C GLY A 64 -7.04 2.82 17.08
N LEU A 65 -6.71 4.09 16.84
CA LEU A 65 -5.72 4.49 15.83
C LEU A 65 -4.34 3.88 16.10
N GLY A 66 -3.91 3.85 17.37
CA GLY A 66 -2.64 3.24 17.75
C GLY A 66 -2.57 1.74 17.41
N THR A 67 -3.66 1.00 17.66
CA THR A 67 -3.70 -0.43 17.32
C THR A 67 -3.85 -0.65 15.81
N PHE A 68 -4.56 0.24 15.10
CA PHE A 68 -4.58 0.20 13.63
C PHE A 68 -3.17 0.38 13.04
N ARG A 69 -2.39 1.34 13.54
CA ARG A 69 -0.96 1.50 13.13
C ARG A 69 -0.14 0.25 13.43
N LYS A 70 -0.36 -0.41 14.58
CA LYS A 70 0.30 -1.69 14.90
C LYS A 70 -0.08 -2.80 13.92
N ILE A 71 -1.34 -2.89 13.52
CA ILE A 71 -1.80 -3.85 12.51
C ILE A 71 -1.09 -3.56 11.18
N THR A 72 -1.18 -2.32 10.68
CA THR A 72 -0.52 -1.88 9.44
C THR A 72 0.97 -2.21 9.43
N ASN A 73 1.71 -1.80 10.48
CA ASN A 73 3.14 -2.03 10.58
C ASN A 73 3.47 -3.53 10.65
N HIS A 74 2.63 -4.31 11.32
CA HIS A 74 2.81 -5.77 11.37
C HIS A 74 2.60 -6.42 10.01
N LEU A 75 1.59 -5.99 9.23
CA LEU A 75 1.37 -6.48 7.87
C LEU A 75 2.56 -6.14 6.96
N ILE A 76 3.05 -4.90 7.03
CA ILE A 76 4.25 -4.46 6.29
C ILE A 76 5.47 -5.29 6.70
N ALA A 77 5.74 -5.45 8.01
CA ALA A 77 6.89 -6.24 8.47
C ALA A 77 6.87 -7.69 7.99
N ASN A 78 5.68 -8.23 7.70
CA ASN A 78 5.50 -9.59 7.17
C ASN A 78 5.33 -9.62 5.63
N LYS A 79 5.76 -8.56 4.93
CA LYS A 79 5.76 -8.49 3.46
C LYS A 79 4.38 -8.70 2.86
N VAL A 80 3.36 -8.04 3.41
CA VAL A 80 2.02 -8.04 2.80
C VAL A 80 2.08 -7.63 1.32
N GLY A 81 1.31 -8.34 0.49
CA GLY A 81 1.11 -8.06 -0.92
C GLY A 81 0.12 -6.91 -1.09
N ARG A 82 -1.04 -7.16 -1.70
CA ARG A 82 -2.05 -6.11 -1.86
C ARG A 82 -2.94 -5.99 -0.64
N VAL A 83 -3.37 -4.77 -0.35
CA VAL A 83 -4.36 -4.51 0.70
C VAL A 83 -5.57 -3.84 0.08
N VAL A 84 -6.74 -4.44 0.29
CA VAL A 84 -8.02 -3.89 -0.15
C VAL A 84 -8.92 -3.65 1.06
N ARG A 85 -9.74 -2.62 0.98
CA ARG A 85 -10.70 -2.23 2.02
C ARG A 85 -12.10 -2.28 1.45
N VAL A 86 -12.97 -3.06 2.08
CA VAL A 86 -14.40 -3.07 1.76
C VAL A 86 -15.08 -2.08 2.68
N ILE A 87 -15.62 -1.00 2.12
CA ILE A 87 -16.21 0.09 2.88
C ILE A 87 -17.58 0.43 2.27
N ASP A 88 -18.58 0.58 3.12
CA ASP A 88 -19.84 1.21 2.74
C ASP A 88 -19.63 2.73 2.62
N GLU A 89 -19.81 3.27 1.41
CA GLU A 89 -19.54 4.67 1.11
C GLU A 89 -20.40 5.66 1.90
N THR A 90 -21.54 5.21 2.41
CA THR A 90 -22.44 6.01 3.22
C THR A 90 -21.94 6.21 4.65
N LYS A 91 -20.95 5.42 5.10
CA LYS A 91 -20.50 5.40 6.49
C LYS A 91 -19.41 6.41 6.81
N ILE A 92 -19.47 6.94 8.03
CA ILE A 92 -18.53 7.95 8.56
C ILE A 92 -17.09 7.40 8.62
N ILE A 93 -16.92 6.09 8.81
CA ILE A 93 -15.61 5.44 8.88
C ILE A 93 -14.74 5.72 7.64
N LYS A 94 -15.35 5.89 6.45
CA LYS A 94 -14.64 6.27 5.22
C LYS A 94 -13.88 7.59 5.42
N LYS A 95 -14.57 8.62 5.93
CA LYS A 95 -13.96 9.94 6.18
C LYS A 95 -12.85 9.86 7.24
N GLN A 96 -13.06 9.07 8.30
CA GLN A 96 -12.05 8.88 9.34
C GLN A 96 -10.78 8.22 8.78
N LEU A 97 -10.93 7.16 7.99
CA LEU A 97 -9.80 6.46 7.38
C LEU A 97 -9.06 7.31 6.35
N LEU A 98 -9.79 8.05 5.51
CA LEU A 98 -9.18 8.98 4.55
C LEU A 98 -8.36 10.06 5.26
N ASN A 99 -8.90 10.63 6.35
CA ASN A 99 -8.18 11.64 7.13
C ASN A 99 -6.92 11.09 7.80
N VAL A 100 -6.95 9.85 8.28
CA VAL A 100 -5.78 9.18 8.86
C VAL A 100 -4.75 8.87 7.77
N ALA A 101 -5.18 8.30 6.64
CA ALA A 101 -4.32 7.98 5.51
C ALA A 101 -3.63 9.23 4.95
N ALA A 102 -4.36 10.35 4.80
CA ALA A 102 -3.81 11.63 4.33
C ALA A 102 -2.71 12.22 5.23
N ARG A 103 -2.59 11.77 6.48
CA ARG A 103 -1.59 12.25 7.45
C ARG A 103 -0.45 11.26 7.69
N SER A 104 -0.38 10.19 6.90
CA SER A 104 0.60 9.12 7.08
C SER A 104 1.20 8.71 5.74
N GLN A 105 2.50 8.41 5.71
CA GLN A 105 3.17 7.81 4.55
C GLN A 105 2.89 6.30 4.45
N CYS A 106 1.64 5.89 4.62
CA CYS A 106 1.28 4.48 4.71
C CYS A 106 1.20 3.81 3.32
N TYR A 107 1.05 2.49 3.30
CA TYR A 107 0.61 1.81 2.09
C TYR A 107 -0.77 2.32 1.62
N ARG A 108 -0.94 2.32 0.30
CA ARG A 108 -2.22 2.52 -0.36
C ARG A 108 -3.06 1.26 -0.24
N ALA A 109 -4.33 1.43 0.11
CA ALA A 109 -5.31 0.36 0.07
C ALA A 109 -6.39 0.70 -0.95
N ASP A 110 -6.70 -0.22 -1.85
CA ASP A 110 -7.79 -0.01 -2.82
C ASP A 110 -9.13 -0.22 -2.13
N ILE A 111 -10.12 0.62 -2.48
CA ILE A 111 -11.42 0.65 -1.81
C ILE A 111 -12.48 0.02 -2.71
N PHE A 112 -13.25 -0.90 -2.15
CA PHE A 112 -14.35 -1.59 -2.80
C PHE A 112 -15.63 -1.49 -1.96
N ASN A 113 -16.78 -1.66 -2.60
CA ASN A 113 -18.09 -1.64 -1.94
C ASN A 113 -18.58 -3.04 -1.53
N SER A 114 -17.93 -4.12 -1.98
CA SER A 114 -18.29 -5.49 -1.63
C SER A 114 -17.05 -6.40 -1.49
N ILE A 115 -17.22 -7.50 -0.75
CA ILE A 115 -16.17 -8.52 -0.61
C ILE A 115 -15.94 -9.23 -1.94
N GLU A 116 -17.00 -9.44 -2.71
CA GLU A 116 -16.96 -10.13 -4.00
C GLU A 116 -16.10 -9.36 -5.00
N ALA A 117 -16.28 -8.03 -5.10
CA ALA A 117 -15.47 -7.19 -5.99
C ALA A 117 -14.00 -7.14 -5.56
N ALA A 118 -13.75 -7.09 -4.24
CA ALA A 118 -12.40 -7.15 -3.69
C ALA A 118 -11.71 -8.50 -3.99
N GLU A 119 -12.43 -9.61 -3.84
CA GLU A 119 -11.94 -10.96 -4.14
C GLU A 119 -11.62 -11.13 -5.63
N GLU A 120 -12.50 -10.66 -6.52
CA GLU A 120 -12.32 -10.69 -7.97
C GLU A 120 -11.10 -9.85 -8.39
N TYR A 121 -10.99 -8.62 -7.89
CA TYR A 121 -9.85 -7.75 -8.15
C TYR A 121 -8.53 -8.43 -7.78
N LEU A 122 -8.44 -9.00 -6.58
CA LEU A 122 -7.23 -9.66 -6.12
C LEU A 122 -6.95 -10.97 -6.88
N ALA A 123 -7.98 -11.67 -7.39
CA ALA A 123 -7.79 -12.87 -8.21
C ALA A 123 -7.23 -12.56 -9.60
N LEU A 124 -7.64 -11.43 -10.21
CA LEU A 124 -7.13 -10.95 -11.50
C LEU A 124 -5.73 -10.32 -11.42
N SER A 125 -5.30 -10.01 -10.20
CA SER A 125 -4.12 -9.19 -9.90
C SER A 125 -2.89 -9.99 -9.46
N ALA A 126 -2.91 -11.31 -9.62
CA ALA A 126 -1.96 -12.24 -9.01
C ALA A 126 -0.48 -11.95 -9.31
N ASP A 127 -0.16 -11.17 -10.35
CA ASP A 127 1.21 -11.00 -10.83
C ASP A 127 1.83 -9.58 -10.75
N SER A 128 1.09 -8.48 -10.52
CA SER A 128 1.54 -7.24 -11.20
C SER A 128 2.00 -6.00 -10.41
N SER A 129 2.03 -5.90 -9.07
CA SER A 129 2.48 -4.60 -8.50
C SER A 129 3.05 -4.51 -7.09
N GLY A 130 3.05 -5.59 -6.29
CA GLY A 130 3.40 -5.48 -4.87
C GLY A 130 2.54 -4.46 -4.10
N LEU A 131 2.95 -4.13 -2.88
CA LEU A 131 2.31 -3.11 -2.06
C LEU A 131 2.77 -1.71 -2.51
N TYR A 132 1.82 -0.83 -2.77
CA TYR A 132 2.11 0.58 -3.04
C TYR A 132 2.24 1.37 -1.75
N PHE A 133 3.27 2.19 -1.66
CA PHE A 133 3.51 3.15 -0.59
C PHE A 133 3.29 4.56 -1.10
N GLN A 134 2.60 5.38 -0.31
CA GLN A 134 2.50 6.80 -0.57
C GLN A 134 3.70 7.51 0.06
N LEU A 135 4.48 8.20 -0.77
CA LEU A 135 5.59 9.04 -0.31
C LEU A 135 5.17 10.50 -0.43
N HIS A 136 5.36 11.27 0.63
CA HIS A 136 4.94 12.67 0.63
C HIS A 136 5.98 13.52 -0.09
N GLU A 137 5.56 14.18 -1.18
CA GLU A 137 6.37 15.14 -1.94
C GLU A 137 7.74 14.61 -2.41
N GLN A 138 7.87 13.29 -2.56
CA GLN A 138 9.11 12.67 -3.01
C GLN A 138 9.35 13.02 -4.48
N SER A 139 10.39 13.80 -4.75
CA SER A 139 10.78 14.13 -6.12
C SER A 139 11.38 12.92 -6.83
N ILE A 140 11.21 12.91 -8.15
CA ILE A 140 11.80 11.92 -9.06
C ILE A 140 12.33 12.63 -10.29
N ASP A 141 13.55 12.27 -10.68
CA ASP A 141 14.15 12.65 -11.95
C ASP A 141 13.98 11.49 -12.94
N TYR A 142 13.78 11.81 -14.22
CA TYR A 142 13.76 10.79 -15.27
C TYR A 142 14.42 11.27 -16.56
N VAL A 143 14.99 10.34 -17.31
CA VAL A 143 15.61 10.60 -18.60
C VAL A 143 14.84 9.88 -19.71
N PHE A 144 14.46 10.61 -20.76
CA PHE A 144 13.82 10.09 -21.96
C PHE A 144 14.45 10.73 -23.19
N ASN A 145 15.04 9.93 -24.09
CA ASN A 145 15.72 10.42 -25.30
C ASN A 145 16.69 11.58 -25.00
N GLU A 146 17.57 11.39 -24.02
CA GLU A 146 18.56 12.38 -23.54
C GLU A 146 17.96 13.66 -22.90
N MET A 147 16.64 13.82 -22.90
CA MET A 147 15.96 14.90 -22.21
C MET A 147 15.72 14.51 -20.75
N ARG A 148 15.92 15.48 -19.86
CA ARG A 148 15.65 15.32 -18.42
C ARG A 148 14.27 15.87 -18.09
N GLY A 149 13.47 15.05 -17.43
CA GLY A 149 12.22 15.42 -16.81
C GLY A 149 12.29 15.24 -15.31
N THR A 150 11.31 15.83 -14.63
CA THR A 150 11.14 15.82 -13.18
C THR A 150 9.68 15.60 -12.88
N GLY A 151 9.38 14.98 -11.76
CA GLY A 151 8.02 14.82 -11.26
C GLY A 151 7.99 14.58 -9.75
N VAL A 152 6.81 14.23 -9.26
CA VAL A 152 6.57 13.85 -7.86
C VAL A 152 6.00 12.45 -7.84
N VAL A 153 6.59 11.58 -7.03
CA VAL A 153 6.10 10.22 -6.80
C VAL A 153 4.79 10.30 -6.02
N GLU A 154 3.71 9.83 -6.63
CA GLU A 154 2.43 9.65 -5.95
C GLU A 154 2.43 8.33 -5.18
N PHE A 155 2.84 7.24 -5.85
CA PHE A 155 2.96 5.92 -5.26
C PHE A 155 4.22 5.21 -5.72
N LEU A 156 4.83 4.44 -4.82
CA LEU A 156 6.02 3.65 -5.08
C LEU A 156 5.82 2.21 -4.61
N SER A 157 6.18 1.23 -5.44
CA SER A 157 6.28 -0.18 -5.06
C SER A 157 7.66 -0.73 -5.41
N ILE A 158 7.87 -2.01 -5.12
CA ILE A 158 9.09 -2.74 -5.49
C ILE A 158 9.20 -3.06 -6.99
N THR A 159 8.13 -2.85 -7.77
CA THR A 159 8.11 -3.19 -9.20
C THR A 159 7.72 -2.01 -10.10
N GLU A 160 7.08 -0.98 -9.56
CA GLU A 160 6.63 0.16 -10.34
C GLU A 160 6.44 1.43 -9.50
N CYS A 161 6.33 2.56 -10.18
CA CYS A 161 6.01 3.85 -9.58
C CYS A 161 4.90 4.57 -10.37
N ILE A 162 4.11 5.37 -9.67
CA ILE A 162 3.16 6.32 -10.24
C ILE A 162 3.71 7.71 -9.98
N VAL A 163 3.88 8.49 -11.05
CA VAL A 163 4.49 9.83 -11.02
C VAL A 163 3.47 10.85 -11.51
N GLN A 164 3.36 11.96 -10.77
CA GLN A 164 2.55 13.13 -11.10
C GLN A 164 3.43 14.35 -11.39
N VAL A 165 2.82 15.41 -11.94
CA VAL A 165 3.44 16.73 -12.14
C VAL A 165 4.68 16.64 -13.03
N VAL A 166 4.50 16.04 -14.21
CA VAL A 166 5.60 15.71 -15.09
C VAL A 166 6.02 16.91 -15.93
N SER A 167 7.31 17.27 -15.90
CA SER A 167 7.83 18.40 -16.69
C SER A 167 8.05 18.05 -18.16
N LEU A 168 8.16 16.76 -18.48
CA LEU A 168 8.28 16.24 -19.84
C LEU A 168 7.15 15.22 -20.11
N PRO A 169 6.30 15.44 -21.13
CA PRO A 169 5.23 14.51 -21.46
C PRO A 169 5.81 13.20 -22.02
N LEU A 170 5.40 12.07 -21.44
CA LEU A 170 5.77 10.73 -21.90
C LEU A 170 4.60 10.06 -22.61
N LYS A 171 4.90 9.06 -23.43
CA LYS A 171 3.91 8.19 -24.08
C LYS A 171 4.00 6.79 -23.50
N GLN A 172 2.89 6.06 -23.53
CA GLN A 172 2.90 4.63 -23.21
C GLN A 172 3.88 3.89 -24.13
N GLY A 173 4.66 2.98 -23.56
CA GLY A 173 5.77 2.26 -24.20
C GLY A 173 7.10 3.01 -24.19
N ALA A 174 7.16 4.24 -23.67
CA ALA A 174 8.42 4.98 -23.53
C ALA A 174 9.35 4.26 -22.56
N LYS A 175 10.61 4.04 -22.97
CA LYS A 175 11.67 3.56 -22.10
C LYS A 175 12.37 4.74 -21.46
N ILE A 176 12.51 4.72 -20.14
CA ILE A 176 13.08 5.81 -19.35
C ILE A 176 14.08 5.27 -18.34
N GLU A 177 14.97 6.13 -17.87
CA GLU A 177 15.78 5.90 -16.67
C GLU A 177 15.19 6.75 -15.55
N LEU A 178 14.86 6.13 -14.43
CA LEU A 178 14.33 6.80 -13.24
C LEU A 178 15.42 6.96 -12.19
N SER A 179 15.44 8.11 -11.51
CA SER A 179 16.31 8.36 -10.37
C SER A 179 15.51 8.96 -9.21
N ILE A 180 15.49 8.27 -8.07
CA ILE A 180 14.86 8.75 -6.84
C ILE A 180 15.95 8.87 -5.79
N LYS A 181 16.05 10.06 -5.16
CA LYS A 181 16.93 10.29 -4.03
C LYS A 181 16.14 10.30 -2.74
N PHE A 182 16.68 9.63 -1.76
CA PHE A 182 16.07 9.42 -0.46
C PHE A 182 16.92 10.07 0.62
N ASP A 183 16.29 10.53 1.72
CA ASP A 183 17.04 11.02 2.88
C ASP A 183 18.02 9.99 3.42
N LYS A 184 19.21 10.46 3.77
CA LYS A 184 20.29 9.61 4.27
C LYS A 184 19.88 8.88 5.54
N GLN A 185 19.98 7.55 5.52
CA GLN A 185 19.73 6.69 6.68
C GLN A 185 20.67 5.48 6.62
N GLU A 186 21.33 5.18 7.73
CA GLU A 186 22.31 4.09 7.80
C GLU A 186 21.66 2.74 7.44
N GLY A 187 22.30 2.00 6.52
CA GLY A 187 21.85 0.67 6.09
C GLY A 187 20.66 0.66 5.14
N LEU A 188 20.14 1.82 4.70
CA LEU A 188 19.04 1.91 3.74
C LEU A 188 19.49 2.49 2.40
N LEU A 189 18.67 2.24 1.37
CA LEU A 189 18.87 2.78 0.02
C LEU A 189 18.79 4.32 0.05
N GLU A 190 19.89 5.00 -0.31
CA GLU A 190 19.97 6.47 -0.40
C GLU A 190 19.55 6.97 -1.79
N GLN A 191 19.78 6.17 -2.83
CA GLN A 191 19.42 6.50 -4.20
C GLN A 191 19.02 5.25 -4.96
N MET A 192 17.93 5.35 -5.73
CA MET A 192 17.48 4.33 -6.65
C MET A 192 17.64 4.85 -8.07
N GLU A 193 18.40 4.13 -8.90
CA GLU A 193 18.51 4.37 -10.33
C GLU A 193 18.08 3.10 -11.07
N VAL A 194 17.04 3.20 -11.91
CA VAL A 194 16.44 2.01 -12.52
C VAL A 194 15.89 2.31 -13.91
N ALA A 195 16.13 1.39 -14.85
CA ALA A 195 15.47 1.43 -16.14
C ALA A 195 13.99 1.07 -15.99
N ALA A 196 13.11 1.74 -16.73
CA ALA A 196 11.68 1.50 -16.64
C ALA A 196 10.98 1.69 -17.99
N GLU A 197 9.75 1.19 -18.08
CA GLU A 197 8.84 1.43 -19.19
C GLU A 197 7.56 2.07 -18.70
N VAL A 198 7.11 3.10 -19.40
CA VAL A 198 5.82 3.74 -19.17
C VAL A 198 4.71 2.80 -19.63
N VAL A 199 4.01 2.17 -18.70
CA VAL A 199 2.93 1.22 -19.00
C VAL A 199 1.57 1.90 -19.12
N ARG A 200 1.44 3.12 -18.59
CA ARG A 200 0.19 3.89 -18.59
C ARG A 200 0.46 5.39 -18.48
N VAL A 201 -0.35 6.20 -19.16
CA VAL A 201 -0.34 7.67 -19.07
C VAL A 201 -1.77 8.16 -18.86
N GLU A 202 -1.98 8.98 -17.83
CA GLU A 202 -3.29 9.54 -17.48
C GLU A 202 -3.14 11.03 -17.15
N GLY A 203 -3.55 11.91 -18.07
CA GLY A 203 -3.44 13.36 -17.89
C GLY A 203 -1.98 13.81 -17.70
N ASN A 204 -1.67 14.36 -16.53
CA ASN A 204 -0.31 14.81 -16.15
C ASN A 204 0.41 13.80 -15.25
N SER A 205 0.06 12.52 -15.37
CA SER A 205 0.65 11.42 -14.60
C SER A 205 1.02 10.24 -15.50
N PHE A 206 1.97 9.42 -15.05
CA PHE A 206 2.28 8.14 -15.68
C PHE A 206 2.59 7.05 -14.66
N THR A 207 2.36 5.80 -15.05
CA THR A 207 2.85 4.61 -14.33
C THR A 207 4.05 4.07 -15.09
N ALA A 208 5.15 3.86 -14.39
CA ALA A 208 6.36 3.26 -14.94
C ALA A 208 6.70 1.95 -14.22
N GLN A 209 6.79 0.87 -14.99
CA GLN A 209 7.19 -0.44 -14.50
C GLN A 209 8.70 -0.58 -14.62
N TYR A 210 9.36 -1.01 -13.54
CA TYR A 210 10.80 -1.20 -13.53
C TYR A 210 11.20 -2.40 -14.39
N ARG A 211 12.36 -2.29 -15.03
CA ARG A 211 12.97 -3.34 -15.86
C ARG A 211 14.18 -3.90 -15.15
N ASP A 212 14.32 -5.23 -15.23
CA ASP A 212 15.53 -5.96 -14.80
C ASP A 212 15.95 -5.72 -13.34
N VAL A 213 14.98 -5.49 -12.44
CA VAL A 213 15.22 -5.34 -10.99
C VAL A 213 15.41 -6.71 -10.36
N ASP A 214 16.59 -6.97 -9.83
CA ASP A 214 16.89 -8.20 -9.10
C ASP A 214 16.24 -8.22 -7.69
N GLU A 215 16.24 -9.39 -7.06
CA GLU A 215 15.64 -9.56 -5.72
C GLU A 215 16.39 -8.80 -4.62
N VAL A 216 17.66 -8.45 -4.83
CA VAL A 216 18.45 -7.67 -3.87
C VAL A 216 17.96 -6.23 -3.85
N LEU A 217 17.84 -5.60 -5.03
CA LEU A 217 17.34 -4.24 -5.16
C LEU A 217 15.87 -4.16 -4.74
N LYS A 218 15.03 -5.15 -5.07
CA LYS A 218 13.65 -5.21 -4.55
C LYS A 218 13.62 -5.23 -3.02
N GLY A 219 14.52 -5.99 -2.38
CA GLY A 219 14.68 -6.02 -0.93
C GLY A 219 15.07 -4.65 -0.36
N GLN A 220 16.04 -3.97 -0.97
CA GLN A 220 16.48 -2.64 -0.57
C GLN A 220 15.38 -1.57 -0.73
N ILE A 221 14.63 -1.62 -1.84
CA ILE A 221 13.46 -0.74 -2.05
C ILE A 221 12.41 -1.03 -0.98
N TRP A 222 12.11 -2.30 -0.72
CA TRP A 222 11.15 -2.69 0.32
C TRP A 222 11.55 -2.11 1.68
N ASP A 223 12.77 -2.36 2.14
CA ASP A 223 13.24 -1.89 3.45
C ASP A 223 13.20 -0.37 3.55
N ARG A 224 13.54 0.34 2.46
CA ARG A 224 13.41 1.80 2.39
C ARG A 224 11.96 2.26 2.52
N LEU A 225 11.04 1.61 1.80
CA LEU A 225 9.60 1.93 1.84
C LEU A 225 8.99 1.63 3.21
N VAL A 226 9.37 0.52 3.85
CA VAL A 226 8.98 0.21 5.23
C VAL A 226 9.41 1.32 6.18
N HIS A 227 10.65 1.78 6.09
CA HIS A 227 11.15 2.87 6.93
C HIS A 227 10.35 4.16 6.70
N GLN A 228 10.17 4.58 5.45
CA GLN A 228 9.39 5.78 5.11
C GLN A 228 7.97 5.69 5.67
N SER A 229 7.34 4.52 5.62
CA SER A 229 5.98 4.35 6.13
C SER A 229 5.81 4.51 7.64
N GLN A 230 6.92 4.47 8.37
CA GLN A 230 6.94 4.65 9.81
C GLN A 230 7.21 6.11 10.21
N CYS A 231 7.71 6.94 9.29
CA CYS A 231 7.92 8.36 9.49
C CYS A 231 6.59 9.11 9.61
N GLU A 232 6.55 10.11 10.49
CA GLU A 232 5.42 11.02 10.60
C GLU A 232 5.61 12.21 9.65
N LEU A 233 4.52 12.68 9.05
CA LEU A 233 4.54 13.93 8.30
C LEU A 233 4.64 15.07 9.29
N THR A 234 5.76 15.80 9.25
CA THR A 234 6.01 17.01 10.06
C THR A 234 5.36 18.23 9.45
#